data_AF-A0A7L5JLX2-F1
#
_entry.id   AF-A0A7L5JLX2-F1
#
_cell.length_a   1.000
_cell.length_b   1.000
_cell.length_c   1.000
_cell.angle_alpha   90.00
_cell.angle_beta   90.00
_cell.angle_gamma   90.00
#
_symmetry.space_group_name_H-M   'P 1'
#
loop_
_entity.id
_entity.type
_entity.pdbx_description
1 polymer ?
#
loop_
_entity_poly.entity_id
_entity_poly.type
_entity_poly.pdbx_seq_one_letter_code
_entity_poly.pdbx_strand_id
1 'polypeptide(L)'
;MNTENYEKTKEAIIYQNKKFSNVVDDNFNKLNSLNLYKDKVAFEFKDGWTDLIYNLGKDIEELCKLTNCELPKIQQIKEKFGTLRFYYNTLNSQYPEIVEKSIRALVFQAEIKSSNTYEVCGKYGETRVENRIYTTVCEEHKGNSISKNEYEEMVKNHHEKRALEKVKKCN
;
A
#
# COMPACT_ATOMS: atom_id res chain seq x y z
N MET A 1 -30.49 -16.62 -6.82
CA MET A 1 -30.62 -15.15 -6.94
C MET A 1 -31.05 -14.84 -8.37
N ASN A 2 -32.03 -13.96 -8.55
CA ASN A 2 -32.36 -13.39 -9.86
C ASN A 2 -31.32 -12.34 -10.25
N THR A 3 -31.11 -12.16 -11.55
CA THR A 3 -30.09 -11.28 -12.15
C THR A 3 -30.16 -9.84 -11.63
N GLU A 4 -31.37 -9.31 -11.43
CA GLU A 4 -31.58 -7.95 -10.92
C GLU A 4 -31.05 -7.75 -9.49
N ASN A 5 -31.16 -8.77 -8.62
CA ASN A 5 -30.66 -8.70 -7.25
C ASN A 5 -29.13 -8.85 -7.19
N TYR A 6 -28.55 -9.59 -8.15
CA TYR A 6 -27.10 -9.70 -8.30
C TYR A 6 -26.46 -8.38 -8.75
N GLU A 7 -27.05 -7.69 -9.73
CA GLU A 7 -26.54 -6.39 -10.20
C GLU A 7 -26.65 -5.30 -9.13
N LYS A 8 -27.78 -5.21 -8.39
CA LYS A 8 -27.92 -4.29 -7.24
C LYS A 8 -26.87 -4.53 -6.16
N THR A 9 -26.51 -5.80 -5.92
CA THR A 9 -25.47 -6.15 -4.95
C THR A 9 -24.09 -5.72 -5.42
N LYS A 10 -23.77 -5.88 -6.71
CA LYS A 10 -22.51 -5.40 -7.30
C LYS A 10 -22.38 -3.89 -7.23
N GLU A 11 -23.40 -3.16 -7.63
CA GLU A 11 -23.41 -1.68 -7.59
C GLU A 11 -23.16 -1.17 -6.18
N ALA A 12 -23.77 -1.81 -5.16
CA ALA A 12 -23.52 -1.49 -3.76
C ALA A 12 -22.07 -1.75 -3.34
N ILE A 13 -21.47 -2.87 -3.75
CA ILE A 13 -20.05 -3.19 -3.45
C ILE A 13 -19.11 -2.17 -4.09
N ILE A 14 -19.32 -1.85 -5.36
CA ILE A 14 -18.51 -0.86 -6.08
C ILE A 14 -18.60 0.50 -5.39
N TYR A 15 -19.81 0.92 -5.01
CA TYR A 15 -20.02 2.16 -4.27
C TYR A 15 -19.27 2.17 -2.94
N GLN A 16 -19.32 1.08 -2.16
CA GLN A 16 -18.56 0.99 -0.91
C GLN A 16 -17.05 1.05 -1.16
N ASN A 17 -16.53 0.26 -2.11
CA ASN A 17 -15.11 0.25 -2.44
C ASN A 17 -14.62 1.65 -2.86
N LYS A 18 -15.40 2.36 -3.68
CA LYS A 18 -15.12 3.74 -4.06
C LYS A 18 -15.14 4.67 -2.86
N LYS A 19 -16.16 4.57 -2.00
CA LYS A 19 -16.30 5.40 -0.79
C LYS A 19 -15.12 5.26 0.18
N PHE A 20 -14.51 4.09 0.26
CA PHE A 20 -13.34 3.82 1.12
C PHE A 20 -12.00 4.00 0.40
N SER A 21 -12.00 4.38 -0.88
CA SER A 21 -10.76 4.64 -1.64
C SER A 21 -10.31 6.09 -1.47
N ASN A 22 -9.00 6.29 -1.34
CA ASN A 22 -8.38 7.62 -1.22
C ASN A 22 -7.75 8.12 -2.53
N VAL A 23 -8.17 7.54 -3.66
CA VAL A 23 -7.75 7.92 -5.02
C VAL A 23 -8.89 8.64 -5.74
N VAL A 24 -8.55 9.52 -6.68
CA VAL A 24 -9.55 10.19 -7.53
C VAL A 24 -10.22 9.23 -8.51
N ASP A 25 -11.37 9.64 -9.04
CA ASP A 25 -12.22 8.82 -9.92
C ASP A 25 -11.46 8.21 -11.11
N ASP A 26 -10.64 8.98 -11.80
CA ASP A 26 -9.88 8.49 -12.96
C ASP A 26 -8.88 7.39 -12.56
N ASN A 27 -8.22 7.55 -11.41
CA ASN A 27 -7.28 6.56 -10.88
C ASN A 27 -8.00 5.32 -10.35
N PHE A 28 -9.15 5.50 -9.69
CA PHE A 28 -10.02 4.40 -9.28
C PHE A 28 -10.47 3.57 -10.49
N ASN A 29 -10.91 4.22 -11.55
CA ASN A 29 -11.37 3.57 -12.79
C ASN A 29 -10.23 2.86 -13.50
N LYS A 30 -9.05 3.49 -13.56
CA LYS A 30 -7.82 2.87 -14.10
C LYS A 30 -7.46 1.58 -13.36
N LEU A 31 -7.50 1.58 -12.03
CA LEU A 31 -7.20 0.38 -11.25
C LEU A 31 -8.29 -0.70 -11.41
N ASN A 32 -9.56 -0.31 -11.42
CA ASN A 32 -10.68 -1.23 -11.64
C ASN A 32 -10.79 -1.78 -13.07
N SER A 33 -9.98 -1.30 -14.01
CA SER A 33 -9.92 -1.92 -15.35
C SER A 33 -9.24 -3.30 -15.33
N LEU A 34 -8.47 -3.61 -14.27
CA LEU A 34 -7.83 -4.91 -14.07
C LEU A 34 -8.78 -5.87 -13.35
N ASN A 35 -8.97 -7.07 -13.88
CA ASN A 35 -9.78 -8.14 -13.30
C ASN A 35 -9.37 -8.51 -11.86
N LEU A 36 -8.11 -8.30 -11.52
CA LEU A 36 -7.54 -8.51 -10.19
C LEU A 36 -8.22 -7.62 -9.14
N TYR A 37 -8.48 -6.36 -9.49
CA TYR A 37 -9.04 -5.36 -8.56
C TYR A 37 -10.53 -5.11 -8.77
N LYS A 38 -11.00 -5.29 -10.01
CA LYS A 38 -12.35 -4.96 -10.47
C LYS A 38 -13.43 -5.40 -9.48
N ASP A 39 -14.12 -4.40 -8.93
CA ASP A 39 -15.28 -4.54 -8.04
C ASP A 39 -14.99 -5.30 -6.73
N LYS A 40 -13.71 -5.47 -6.37
CA LYS A 40 -13.28 -6.35 -5.26
C LYS A 40 -12.54 -5.63 -4.14
N VAL A 41 -11.96 -4.45 -4.41
CA VAL A 41 -10.95 -3.84 -3.54
C VAL A 41 -11.21 -2.34 -3.37
N ALA A 42 -11.01 -1.84 -2.15
CA ALA A 42 -10.85 -0.42 -1.87
C ALA A 42 -9.35 -0.05 -1.85
N PHE A 43 -9.01 1.13 -2.37
CA PHE A 43 -7.63 1.61 -2.45
C PHE A 43 -7.35 2.59 -1.32
N GLU A 44 -6.87 2.09 -0.18
CA GLU A 44 -6.54 2.88 1.02
C GLU A 44 -5.16 3.54 0.88
N PHE A 45 -4.92 4.18 -0.27
CA PHE A 45 -3.71 4.94 -0.57
C PHE A 45 -4.05 6.11 -1.50
N LYS A 46 -3.13 7.07 -1.65
CA LYS A 46 -3.31 8.28 -2.48
C LYS A 46 -2.78 8.14 -3.92
N ASP A 47 -3.16 9.08 -4.77
CA ASP A 47 -2.99 9.02 -6.23
C ASP A 47 -1.57 8.74 -6.74
N GLY A 48 -0.54 9.16 -6.02
CA GLY A 48 0.86 9.00 -6.41
C GLY A 48 1.33 7.55 -6.56
N TRP A 49 0.62 6.58 -5.97
CA TRP A 49 0.93 5.16 -6.15
C TRP A 49 0.08 4.47 -7.22
N THR A 50 -0.84 5.17 -7.89
CA THR A 50 -1.75 4.56 -8.87
C THR A 50 -1.02 3.75 -9.94
N ASP A 51 0.02 4.33 -10.54
CA ASP A 51 0.79 3.64 -11.60
C ASP A 51 1.58 2.46 -11.06
N LEU A 52 2.12 2.57 -9.84
CA LEU A 52 2.82 1.49 -9.18
C LEU A 52 1.89 0.28 -8.95
N ILE A 53 0.68 0.52 -8.44
CA ILE A 53 -0.32 -0.52 -8.18
C ILE A 53 -0.91 -1.07 -9.48
N TYR A 54 -1.16 -0.22 -10.47
CA TYR A 54 -1.63 -0.67 -11.78
C TYR A 54 -0.63 -1.62 -12.44
N ASN A 55 0.66 -1.27 -12.45
CA ASN A 55 1.70 -2.11 -13.02
C ASN A 55 1.85 -3.43 -12.24
N LEU A 56 1.85 -3.39 -10.90
CA LEU A 56 1.85 -4.59 -10.07
C LEU A 56 0.69 -5.53 -10.42
N GLY A 57 -0.53 -4.99 -10.53
CA GLY A 57 -1.70 -5.79 -10.85
C GLY A 57 -1.62 -6.41 -12.24
N LYS A 58 -1.12 -5.66 -13.20
CA LYS A 58 -0.92 -6.12 -14.58
C LYS A 58 0.10 -7.25 -14.65
N ASP A 59 1.22 -7.12 -13.94
CA ASP A 59 2.26 -8.16 -13.86
C ASP A 59 1.73 -9.46 -13.21
N ILE A 60 0.90 -9.33 -12.15
CA ILE A 60 0.25 -10.49 -11.50
C ILE A 60 -0.75 -11.16 -12.44
N GLU A 61 -1.59 -10.41 -13.15
CA GLU A 61 -2.54 -10.98 -14.12
C GLU A 61 -1.84 -11.71 -15.26
N GLU A 62 -0.76 -11.12 -15.79
CA GLU A 62 0.04 -11.74 -16.85
C GLU A 62 0.70 -13.03 -16.38
N LEU A 63 1.31 -13.02 -15.19
CA LEU A 63 1.88 -14.22 -14.58
C LEU A 63 0.83 -15.33 -14.44
N CYS A 64 -0.32 -15.04 -13.83
CA CYS A 64 -1.39 -16.01 -13.65
C CYS A 64 -1.91 -16.55 -14.98
N LYS A 65 -2.04 -15.70 -16.01
CA LYS A 65 -2.44 -16.11 -17.35
C LYS A 65 -1.43 -17.06 -17.98
N LEU A 66 -0.14 -16.74 -17.91
CA LEU A 66 0.95 -17.56 -18.47
C LEU A 66 1.07 -18.92 -17.79
N THR A 67 0.78 -18.98 -16.49
CA THR A 67 0.89 -20.20 -15.69
C THR A 67 -0.43 -20.94 -15.52
N ASN A 68 -1.49 -20.50 -16.21
CA ASN A 68 -2.85 -21.04 -16.11
C ASN A 68 -3.33 -21.17 -14.65
N CYS A 69 -3.03 -20.16 -13.82
CA CYS A 69 -3.43 -20.07 -12.42
C CYS A 69 -4.55 -19.05 -12.25
N GLU A 70 -5.38 -19.24 -11.23
CA GLU A 70 -6.39 -18.25 -10.86
C GLU A 70 -5.73 -16.96 -10.32
N LEU A 71 -6.46 -15.85 -10.33
CA LEU A 71 -5.99 -14.61 -9.74
C LEU A 71 -6.03 -14.69 -8.21
N PRO A 72 -4.99 -14.20 -7.50
CA PRO A 72 -5.00 -14.21 -6.05
C PRO A 72 -6.13 -13.32 -5.52
N LYS A 73 -6.70 -13.71 -4.38
CA LYS A 73 -7.71 -12.89 -3.72
C LYS A 73 -7.03 -11.73 -3.00
N ILE A 74 -7.24 -10.53 -3.49
CA ILE A 74 -6.78 -9.32 -2.80
C ILE A 74 -7.64 -9.08 -1.57
N GLN A 75 -7.00 -8.89 -0.43
CA GLN A 75 -7.66 -8.63 0.86
C GLN A 75 -7.68 -7.14 1.17
N GLN A 76 -6.57 -6.44 0.94
CA GLN A 76 -6.44 -5.01 1.23
C GLN A 76 -5.21 -4.44 0.53
N ILE A 77 -5.31 -3.20 0.06
CA ILE A 77 -4.18 -2.43 -0.46
C ILE A 77 -4.19 -1.10 0.28
N LYS A 78 -3.14 -0.84 1.07
CA LYS A 78 -3.11 0.33 1.97
C LYS A 78 -1.73 0.93 2.12
N GLU A 79 -1.70 2.19 2.51
CA GLU A 79 -0.53 2.80 3.15
C GLU A 79 -0.31 2.24 4.56
N LYS A 80 0.96 2.04 4.91
CA LYS A 80 1.42 1.76 6.27
C LYS A 80 2.87 2.23 6.46
N PHE A 81 3.08 3.16 7.39
CA PHE A 81 4.40 3.71 7.77
C PHE A 81 5.21 4.30 6.60
N GLY A 82 4.54 5.02 5.70
CA GLY A 82 5.10 5.61 4.49
C GLY A 82 5.31 4.63 3.34
N THR A 83 4.80 3.40 3.46
CA THR A 83 5.05 2.33 2.48
C THR A 83 3.77 1.56 2.15
N LEU A 84 3.76 0.91 1.00
CA LEU A 84 2.66 0.06 0.56
C LEU A 84 2.58 -1.21 1.42
N ARG A 85 1.36 -1.64 1.73
CA ARG A 85 1.04 -3.01 2.10
C ARG A 85 0.03 -3.58 1.14
N PHE A 86 0.38 -4.70 0.53
CA PHE A 86 -0.47 -5.41 -0.42
C PHE A 86 -0.81 -6.78 0.14
N TYR A 87 -1.96 -6.88 0.81
CA TYR A 87 -2.43 -8.11 1.42
C TYR A 87 -3.22 -8.93 0.41
N TYR A 88 -2.78 -10.15 0.15
CA TYR A 88 -3.41 -11.08 -0.78
C TYR A 88 -3.36 -12.51 -0.24
N ASN A 89 -4.24 -13.35 -0.79
CA ASN A 89 -4.36 -14.73 -0.41
C ASN A 89 -4.38 -15.63 -1.67
N THR A 90 -3.54 -16.65 -1.67
CA THR A 90 -3.46 -17.72 -2.68
C THR A 90 -4.12 -19.03 -2.23
N LEU A 91 -4.73 -19.08 -1.04
CA LEU A 91 -5.29 -20.32 -0.45
C LEU A 91 -6.54 -20.88 -1.15
N ASN A 92 -7.19 -20.09 -2.01
CA ASN A 92 -8.41 -20.54 -2.69
C ASN A 92 -8.12 -21.46 -3.89
N SER A 93 -6.86 -21.59 -4.30
CA SER A 93 -6.46 -22.34 -5.50
C SER A 93 -5.09 -22.97 -5.23
N GLN A 94 -4.79 -24.11 -5.84
CA GLN A 94 -3.48 -24.75 -5.69
C GLN A 94 -2.46 -24.09 -6.63
N TYR A 95 -1.75 -23.08 -6.14
CA TYR A 95 -0.68 -22.45 -6.91
C TYR A 95 0.57 -23.35 -6.89
N PRO A 96 1.25 -23.53 -8.04
CA PRO A 96 2.60 -24.06 -8.02
C PRO A 96 3.51 -23.14 -7.18
N GLU A 97 4.41 -23.72 -6.39
CA GLU A 97 5.28 -22.98 -5.46
C GLU A 97 6.05 -21.85 -6.16
N ILE A 98 6.50 -22.07 -7.40
CA ILE A 98 7.22 -21.06 -8.19
C ILE A 98 6.34 -19.84 -8.50
N VAL A 99 5.04 -20.03 -8.72
CA VAL A 99 4.09 -18.95 -9.02
C VAL A 99 3.84 -18.14 -7.76
N GLU A 100 3.63 -18.80 -6.61
CA GLU A 100 3.46 -18.11 -5.33
C GLU A 100 4.68 -17.26 -4.97
N LYS A 101 5.89 -17.83 -5.13
CA LYS A 101 7.15 -17.10 -4.95
C LYS A 101 7.27 -15.90 -5.90
N SER A 102 6.83 -16.05 -7.14
CA SER A 102 6.85 -14.99 -8.14
C SER A 102 5.90 -13.85 -7.80
N ILE A 103 4.65 -14.14 -7.38
CA ILE A 103 3.70 -13.12 -6.91
C ILE A 103 4.27 -12.39 -5.69
N ARG A 104 4.84 -13.15 -4.73
CA ARG A 104 5.47 -12.57 -3.54
C ARG A 104 6.62 -11.64 -3.91
N ALA A 105 7.43 -12.01 -4.89
CA ALA A 105 8.52 -11.18 -5.38
C ALA A 105 7.99 -9.89 -6.03
N LEU A 106 6.96 -9.97 -6.89
CA LEU A 106 6.33 -8.79 -7.51
C LEU A 106 5.80 -7.81 -6.45
N VAL A 107 5.08 -8.33 -5.46
CA VAL A 107 4.56 -7.53 -4.33
C VAL A 107 5.71 -6.89 -3.56
N PHE A 108 6.73 -7.65 -3.20
CA PHE A 108 7.89 -7.14 -2.48
C PHE A 108 8.62 -6.02 -3.24
N GLN A 109 8.77 -6.15 -4.56
CA GLN A 109 9.34 -5.09 -5.39
C GLN A 109 8.48 -3.82 -5.39
N ALA A 110 7.15 -3.96 -5.42
CA ALA A 110 6.25 -2.81 -5.33
C ALA A 110 6.34 -2.14 -3.95
N GLU A 111 6.43 -2.91 -2.86
CA GLU A 111 6.62 -2.38 -1.51
C GLU A 111 7.94 -1.61 -1.39
N ILE A 112 9.05 -2.12 -1.93
CA ILE A 112 10.34 -1.39 -1.97
C ILE A 112 10.22 -0.10 -2.81
N LYS A 113 9.57 -0.15 -3.97
CA LYS A 113 9.40 1.04 -4.81
C LYS A 113 8.57 2.11 -4.09
N SER A 114 7.53 1.69 -3.38
CA SER A 114 6.68 2.60 -2.60
C SER A 114 7.44 3.36 -1.52
N SER A 115 8.48 2.75 -0.91
CA SER A 115 9.25 3.44 0.13
C SER A 115 10.06 4.63 -0.40
N ASN A 116 10.20 4.73 -1.72
CA ASN A 116 10.88 5.84 -2.39
C ASN A 116 9.95 6.61 -3.35
N THR A 117 8.64 6.40 -3.26
CA THR A 117 7.64 7.07 -4.11
C THR A 117 6.67 7.81 -3.21
N TYR A 118 6.53 9.13 -3.38
CA TYR A 118 5.57 9.87 -2.58
C TYR A 118 4.14 9.46 -2.92
N GLU A 119 3.39 9.01 -1.92
CA GLU A 119 2.02 8.53 -2.04
C GLU A 119 1.07 9.58 -2.66
N VAL A 120 1.32 10.88 -2.51
CA VAL A 120 0.42 11.92 -3.04
C VAL A 120 0.68 12.22 -4.51
N CYS A 121 1.94 12.47 -4.91
CA CYS A 121 2.25 12.98 -6.25
C CYS A 121 3.06 12.01 -7.14
N GLY A 122 3.51 10.87 -6.61
CA GLY A 122 4.22 9.83 -7.36
C GLY A 122 5.68 10.15 -7.69
N LYS A 123 6.19 11.30 -7.28
CA LYS A 123 7.61 11.66 -7.44
C LYS A 123 8.49 10.85 -6.50
N TYR A 124 9.77 10.73 -6.85
CA TYR A 124 10.78 10.16 -5.97
C TYR A 124 10.79 10.91 -4.62
N GLY A 125 10.83 10.15 -3.54
CA GLY A 125 10.87 10.67 -2.18
C GLY A 125 11.67 9.76 -1.27
N GLU A 126 11.79 10.20 -0.03
CA GLU A 126 12.48 9.46 1.02
C GLU A 126 11.60 9.35 2.26
N THR A 127 11.88 8.35 3.10
CA THR A 127 11.17 8.19 4.37
C THR A 127 11.56 9.29 5.35
N ARG A 128 10.57 10.07 5.75
CA ARG A 128 10.64 11.18 6.69
C ARG A 128 9.66 10.96 7.84
N VAL A 129 9.82 11.75 8.89
CA VAL A 129 8.97 11.72 10.06
C VAL A 129 8.38 13.11 10.29
N GLU A 130 7.05 13.18 10.29
CA GLU A 130 6.31 14.37 10.67
C GLU A 130 5.39 14.00 11.83
N ASN A 131 5.44 14.75 12.94
CA ASN A 131 4.61 14.49 14.13
C ASN A 131 4.66 13.02 14.62
N ARG A 132 5.84 12.39 14.58
CA ARG A 132 6.07 10.97 14.94
C ARG A 132 5.44 9.94 14.00
N ILE A 133 4.91 10.37 12.86
CA ILE A 133 4.35 9.53 11.82
C ILE A 133 5.38 9.40 10.70
N TYR A 134 5.70 8.15 10.35
CA TYR A 134 6.54 7.86 9.20
C TYR A 134 5.75 8.05 7.92
N THR A 135 6.32 8.77 6.97
CA THR A 135 5.76 9.01 5.64
C THR A 135 6.89 9.08 4.61
N THR A 136 6.66 8.62 3.39
CA THR A 136 7.59 8.87 2.28
C THR A 136 7.14 10.15 1.58
N VAL A 137 8.02 11.15 1.48
CA VAL A 137 7.67 12.46 0.91
C VAL A 137 8.74 12.89 -0.09
N CYS A 138 8.31 13.50 -1.20
CA CYS A 138 9.24 14.04 -2.18
C CYS A 138 9.83 15.38 -1.73
N GLU A 139 10.95 15.77 -2.35
CA GLU A 139 11.69 16.98 -2.00
C GLU A 139 10.82 18.25 -1.97
N GLU A 140 9.93 18.40 -2.95
CA GLU A 140 9.04 19.57 -3.08
C GLU A 140 7.98 19.67 -1.96
N HIS A 141 7.61 18.55 -1.32
CA HIS A 141 6.50 18.48 -0.37
C HIS A 141 6.94 18.14 1.06
N LYS A 142 8.25 18.01 1.31
CA LYS A 142 8.77 17.56 2.61
C LYS A 142 8.42 18.48 3.78
N GLY A 143 8.12 19.76 3.52
CA GLY A 143 7.77 20.73 4.56
C GLY A 143 8.77 20.75 5.71
N ASN A 144 8.26 20.61 6.94
CA ASN A 144 9.06 20.56 8.18
C ASN A 144 9.32 19.14 8.67
N SER A 145 8.98 18.11 7.90
CA SER A 145 9.32 16.74 8.27
C SER A 145 10.83 16.60 8.42
N ILE A 146 11.28 15.74 9.32
CA ILE A 146 12.71 15.45 9.52
C ILE A 146 13.04 14.09 8.90
N SER A 147 14.31 13.86 8.59
CA SER A 147 14.74 12.54 8.13
C SER A 147 14.53 11.49 9.22
N LYS A 148 14.43 10.23 8.80
CA LYS A 148 14.36 9.09 9.71
C LYS A 148 15.52 9.08 10.71
N ASN A 149 16.74 9.36 10.26
CA ASN A 149 17.93 9.35 11.11
C ASN A 149 17.88 10.45 12.18
N GLU A 150 17.48 11.67 11.81
CA GLU A 150 17.30 12.78 12.76
C GLU A 150 16.24 12.43 13.82
N TYR A 151 15.15 11.78 13.40
CA TYR A 151 14.12 11.33 14.34
C TYR A 151 14.63 10.26 15.31
N GLU A 152 15.35 9.26 14.80
CA GLU A 152 15.94 8.19 15.61
C GLU A 152 16.94 8.74 16.63
N GLU A 153 17.78 9.70 16.23
CA GLU A 153 18.70 10.39 17.13
C GLU A 153 17.96 11.20 18.20
N MET A 154 16.93 11.96 17.82
CA MET A 154 16.09 12.71 18.76
C MET A 154 15.43 11.79 19.79
N VAL A 155 14.88 10.65 19.35
CA VAL A 155 14.25 9.66 20.22
C VAL A 155 15.26 9.05 21.18
N LYS A 156 16.44 8.67 20.70
CA LYS A 156 17.55 8.17 21.52
C LYS A 156 17.94 9.17 22.61
N ASN A 157 18.19 10.42 22.24
CA ASN A 157 18.55 11.49 23.16
C ASN A 157 17.45 11.73 24.22
N HIS A 158 16.18 11.64 23.83
CA HIS A 158 15.05 11.74 24.76
C HIS A 158 15.05 10.60 25.78
N HIS A 159 15.28 9.36 25.35
CA HIS A 159 15.35 8.20 26.24
C HIS A 159 16.54 8.29 27.21
N GLU A 160 17.71 8.71 26.73
CA GLU A 160 18.91 8.89 27.56
C GLU A 160 18.69 9.98 28.62
N LYS A 161 18.12 11.13 28.25
CA LYS A 161 17.78 12.20 29.19
C LYS A 161 16.83 11.71 30.27
N ARG A 162 15.77 10.98 29.91
CA ARG A 162 14.81 10.41 30.87
C ARG A 162 15.46 9.40 31.80
N ALA A 163 16.39 8.59 31.30
CA ALA A 163 17.14 7.65 32.13
C ALA A 163 18.00 8.39 33.17
N LEU A 164 18.72 9.44 32.76
CA LEU A 164 19.53 10.27 33.65
C LEU A 164 18.68 11.00 34.71
N GLU A 165 17.53 11.55 34.32
CA GLU A 165 16.58 12.18 35.26
C GLU A 165 16.02 11.18 36.27
N LYS A 166 15.75 9.94 35.85
CA LYS A 166 15.29 8.89 36.75
C LYS A 166 16.37 8.52 37.77
N VAL A 167 17.62 8.37 37.33
CA VAL A 167 18.76 8.11 38.24
C VAL A 167 18.93 9.24 39.25
N LYS A 168 18.85 10.50 38.80
CA LYS A 168 18.93 11.68 39.69
C LYS A 168 17.80 11.78 40.72
N LYS A 169 16.63 11.18 40.47
CA LYS A 169 15.50 11.14 41.41
C LYS A 169 15.58 9.99 42.42
N CYS A 170 16.43 8.99 42.16
CA CYS A 170 16.62 7.85 43.05
C CYS A 170 17.84 7.99 43.98
N ASN A 171 18.66 9.02 43.76
CA ASN A 171 19.73 9.47 44.65
C ASN A 171 19.26 10.70 45.44
#